data_AF-A0A524IG68-F1
#
_entry.id   AF-A0A524IG68-F1
#
_cell.length_a   1.000
_cell.length_b   1.000
_cell.length_c   1.000
_cell.angle_alpha   90.00
_cell.angle_beta   90.00
_cell.angle_gamma   90.00
#
_symmetry.space_group_name_H-M   'P 1'
#
loop_
_entity.id
_entity.type
_entity.pdbx_description
1 polymer ?
#
loop_
_entity_poly.entity_id
_entity_poly.type
_entity_poly.pdbx_seq_one_letter_code
_entity_poly.pdbx_strand_id
1 'polypeptide(L)'
;MNQNTRTAASLLLFSRVLLFLVFQSLIALIFLLIGNNRPWYASEGWWMSSVTLTNVVMFALIVSLLRKEGKKYFEVFRFTREGWWKDLLIALGIFAVAAPVSTFPNLWLAKLLFGASDATVPMLFRALPVWGLILSILFPLTQVFVELPLYFGYIMPRLTKPSGKGWPAWVVASFFLGFQHVAVPFIPDVRFMASST
;
A
#
# COMPACT_ATOMS: atom_id res chain seq x y z
N MET A 1 14.36 14.98 -19.76
CA MET A 1 13.19 14.20 -19.28
C MET A 1 11.94 14.98 -19.65
N ASN A 2 10.98 14.35 -20.32
CA ASN A 2 9.77 15.03 -20.83
C ASN A 2 8.91 15.52 -19.64
N GLN A 3 8.47 16.77 -19.67
CA GLN A 3 7.62 17.37 -18.63
C GLN A 3 6.37 16.52 -18.33
N ASN A 4 5.80 15.88 -19.35
CA ASN A 4 4.64 14.98 -19.21
C ASN A 4 4.92 13.77 -18.31
N THR A 5 6.15 13.23 -18.31
CA THR A 5 6.52 12.07 -17.46
C THR A 5 6.67 12.44 -15.99
N ARG A 6 7.08 13.68 -15.71
CA ARG A 6 7.12 14.21 -14.33
C ARG A 6 5.72 14.45 -13.79
N THR A 7 4.85 15.07 -14.58
CA THR A 7 3.46 15.29 -14.20
C THR A 7 2.76 13.96 -13.91
N ALA A 8 2.96 12.94 -14.76
CA ALA A 8 2.43 11.60 -14.51
C ALA A 8 2.96 11.01 -13.18
N ALA A 9 4.27 11.12 -12.90
CA ALA A 9 4.84 10.64 -11.65
C ALA A 9 4.27 11.36 -10.41
N SER A 10 4.04 12.68 -10.50
CA SER A 10 3.42 13.44 -9.42
C SER A 10 1.96 13.06 -9.17
N LEU A 11 1.18 12.82 -10.23
CA LEU A 11 -0.21 12.33 -10.10
C LEU A 11 -0.25 10.93 -9.47
N LEU A 12 0.72 10.08 -9.81
CA LEU A 12 0.82 8.72 -9.29
C LEU A 12 1.06 8.65 -7.78
N LEU A 13 1.65 9.69 -7.15
CA LEU A 13 1.85 9.74 -5.70
C LEU A 13 0.55 9.54 -4.92
N PHE A 14 -0.55 10.11 -5.43
CA PHE A 14 -1.87 10.08 -4.79
C PHE A 14 -2.78 8.97 -5.31
N SER A 15 -2.42 8.37 -6.45
CA SER A 15 -3.28 7.40 -7.16
C SER A 15 -3.71 6.22 -6.30
N ARG A 16 -2.80 5.65 -5.50
CA ARG A 16 -3.10 4.51 -4.60
C ARG A 16 -4.10 4.88 -3.52
N VAL A 17 -3.95 6.05 -2.91
CA VAL A 17 -4.88 6.57 -1.89
C VAL A 17 -6.28 6.70 -2.47
N LEU A 18 -6.38 7.33 -3.65
CA LEU A 18 -7.66 7.49 -4.34
C LEU A 18 -8.29 6.15 -4.71
N LEU A 19 -7.50 5.19 -5.20
CA LEU A 19 -7.99 3.85 -5.54
C LEU A 19 -8.43 3.06 -4.30
N PHE A 20 -7.71 3.16 -3.18
CA PHE A 20 -8.16 2.55 -1.92
C PHE A 20 -9.53 3.09 -1.50
N LEU A 21 -9.72 4.41 -1.55
CA LEU A 21 -11.02 5.03 -1.24
C LEU A 21 -12.11 4.58 -2.22
N VAL A 22 -11.83 4.54 -3.52
CA VAL A 22 -12.77 4.10 -4.54
C VAL A 22 -13.17 2.64 -4.32
N PHE A 23 -12.22 1.71 -4.21
CA PHE A 23 -12.55 0.31 -4.04
C PHE A 23 -13.21 0.01 -2.69
N GLN A 24 -12.79 0.66 -1.61
CA GLN A 24 -13.45 0.53 -0.31
C GLN A 24 -14.92 1.01 -0.40
N SER A 25 -15.16 2.14 -1.08
CA SER A 25 -16.50 2.67 -1.30
C SER A 25 -17.35 1.75 -2.17
N LEU A 26 -16.76 1.12 -3.20
CA LEU A 26 -17.45 0.14 -4.04
C LEU A 26 -17.86 -1.11 -3.26
N ILE A 27 -16.99 -1.62 -2.38
CA ILE A 27 -17.34 -2.76 -1.51
C ILE A 27 -18.46 -2.38 -0.54
N ALA A 28 -18.39 -1.19 0.07
CA ALA A 28 -19.47 -0.68 0.91
C ALA A 28 -20.80 -0.56 0.11
N LEU A 29 -20.74 -0.06 -1.13
CA LEU A 29 -21.90 0.02 -2.00
C LEU A 29 -22.50 -1.37 -2.31
N ILE A 30 -21.67 -2.39 -2.55
CA ILE A 30 -22.14 -3.77 -2.74
C ILE A 30 -22.91 -4.25 -1.50
N PHE A 31 -22.39 -4.01 -0.29
CA PHE A 31 -23.10 -4.35 0.94
C PHE A 31 -24.42 -3.59 1.10
N LEU A 32 -24.47 -2.31 0.70
CA LEU A 32 -25.70 -1.53 0.70
C LEU A 32 -26.74 -2.15 -0.24
N LEU A 33 -26.34 -2.53 -1.45
CA LEU A 33 -27.22 -3.13 -2.47
C LEU A 33 -27.74 -4.52 -2.06
N ILE A 34 -26.98 -5.27 -1.26
CA ILE A 34 -27.40 -6.58 -0.72
C ILE A 34 -28.26 -6.41 0.56
N GLY A 35 -28.54 -5.18 0.99
CA GLY A 35 -29.45 -4.88 2.10
C GLY A 35 -28.78 -4.89 3.48
N ASN A 36 -27.46 -4.71 3.55
CA ASN A 36 -26.78 -4.59 4.84
C ASN A 36 -27.07 -3.23 5.48
N ASN A 37 -27.58 -3.23 6.72
CA ASN A 37 -27.92 -2.02 7.47
C ASN A 37 -26.71 -1.16 7.89
N ARG A 38 -25.48 -1.70 7.82
CA ARG A 38 -24.23 -1.01 8.15
C ARG A 38 -23.14 -1.32 7.09
N PRO A 39 -23.29 -0.81 5.86
CA PRO A 39 -22.45 -1.19 4.72
C PRO A 39 -20.97 -0.88 4.91
N TRP A 40 -20.64 0.30 5.45
CA TRP A 40 -19.27 0.70 5.74
C TRP A 40 -18.61 -0.22 6.78
N TYR A 41 -19.32 -0.53 7.86
CA TYR A 41 -18.85 -1.44 8.91
C TYR A 41 -18.62 -2.86 8.36
N ALA A 42 -19.51 -3.35 7.48
CA ALA A 42 -19.34 -4.66 6.84
C ALA A 42 -18.14 -4.67 5.87
N SER A 43 -17.91 -3.58 5.14
CA SER A 43 -16.81 -3.45 4.17
C SER A 43 -15.43 -3.41 4.81
N GLU A 44 -15.32 -3.03 6.08
CA GLU A 44 -14.04 -2.85 6.78
C GLU A 44 -13.18 -4.11 6.77
N GLY A 45 -13.79 -5.28 6.96
CA GLY A 45 -13.09 -6.56 6.91
C GLY A 45 -12.46 -6.87 5.55
N TRP A 46 -12.92 -6.22 4.47
CA TRP A 46 -12.53 -6.48 3.09
C TRP A 46 -11.40 -5.57 2.60
N TRP A 47 -10.73 -4.83 3.49
CA TRP A 47 -9.69 -3.87 3.11
C TRP A 47 -8.55 -4.49 2.29
N MET A 48 -8.16 -5.74 2.57
CA MET A 48 -7.13 -6.44 1.76
C MET A 48 -7.59 -6.70 0.32
N SER A 49 -8.89 -6.87 0.10
CA SER A 49 -9.47 -6.97 -1.24
C SER A 49 -9.40 -5.63 -1.95
N SER A 50 -9.74 -4.53 -1.27
CA SER A 50 -9.56 -3.16 -1.79
C SER A 50 -8.11 -2.88 -2.20
N VAL A 51 -7.15 -3.33 -1.39
CA VAL A 51 -5.71 -3.21 -1.70
C VAL A 51 -5.33 -4.07 -2.90
N THR A 52 -5.81 -5.32 -2.96
CA THR A 52 -5.55 -6.22 -4.10
C THR A 52 -6.07 -5.63 -5.41
N LEU A 53 -7.30 -5.12 -5.44
CA LEU A 53 -7.87 -4.46 -6.61
C LEU A 53 -7.08 -3.22 -7.02
N THR A 54 -6.66 -2.42 -6.04
CA THR A 54 -5.76 -1.27 -6.28
C THR A 54 -4.44 -1.73 -6.89
N ASN A 55 -3.86 -2.81 -6.39
CA ASN A 55 -2.63 -3.38 -6.91
C ASN A 55 -2.79 -3.82 -8.37
N VAL A 56 -3.87 -4.49 -8.73
CA VAL A 56 -4.14 -4.90 -10.12
C VAL A 56 -4.20 -3.69 -11.06
N VAL A 57 -4.96 -2.65 -10.70
CA VAL A 57 -5.06 -1.42 -11.51
C VAL A 57 -3.71 -0.72 -11.63
N MET A 58 -3.00 -0.58 -10.51
CA MET A 58 -1.70 0.08 -10.47
C MET A 58 -0.62 -0.68 -11.24
N PHE A 59 -0.64 -2.01 -11.19
CA PHE A 59 0.23 -2.85 -11.99
C PHE A 59 0.00 -2.60 -13.49
N ALA A 60 -1.25 -2.65 -13.94
CA ALA A 60 -1.60 -2.39 -15.33
C ALA A 60 -1.18 -0.98 -15.77
N LEU A 61 -1.35 0.02 -14.91
CA LEU A 61 -0.97 1.40 -15.16
C LEU A 61 0.54 1.58 -15.32
N ILE A 62 1.34 1.02 -14.41
CA ILE A 62 2.81 1.08 -14.48
C ILE A 62 3.32 0.36 -15.73
N VAL A 63 2.78 -0.83 -16.03
CA VAL A 63 3.13 -1.57 -17.26
C VAL A 63 2.83 -0.74 -18.51
N SER A 64 1.66 -0.10 -18.58
CA SER A 64 1.28 0.77 -19.69
C SER A 64 2.21 1.96 -19.84
N LEU A 65 2.54 2.64 -18.74
CA LEU A 65 3.44 3.79 -18.75
C LEU A 65 4.87 3.42 -19.15
N LEU A 66 5.40 2.30 -18.64
CA LEU A 66 6.72 1.82 -19.02
C LEU A 66 6.77 1.42 -20.50
N ARG A 67 5.73 0.76 -21.01
CA ARG A 67 5.64 0.40 -22.44
C ARG A 67 5.63 1.64 -23.35
N LYS A 68 4.95 2.72 -22.94
CA LYS A 68 4.97 4.01 -23.67
C LYS A 68 6.37 4.65 -23.70
N GLU A 69 7.22 4.30 -22.75
CA GLU A 69 8.64 4.70 -22.73
C GLU A 69 9.58 3.68 -23.41
N GLY A 70 9.03 2.63 -24.03
CA GLY A 70 9.82 1.56 -24.67
C GLY A 70 10.48 0.58 -23.69
N LYS A 71 10.10 0.59 -22.42
CA LYS A 71 10.67 -0.27 -21.37
C LYS A 71 9.72 -1.42 -21.01
N LYS A 72 10.28 -2.55 -20.62
CA LYS A 72 9.52 -3.65 -20.00
C LYS A 72 9.46 -3.46 -18.49
N TYR A 73 8.37 -3.93 -17.89
CA TYR A 73 8.17 -3.85 -16.43
C TYR A 73 9.31 -4.52 -15.64
N PHE A 74 9.74 -5.70 -16.09
CA PHE A 74 10.82 -6.44 -15.41
C PHE A 74 12.19 -5.78 -15.53
N GLU A 75 12.40 -4.80 -16.42
CA GLU A 75 13.66 -4.04 -16.48
C GLU A 75 13.85 -3.11 -15.27
N VAL A 76 12.78 -2.83 -14.52
CA VAL A 76 12.86 -2.10 -13.24
C VAL A 76 13.61 -2.92 -12.20
N PHE A 77 13.47 -4.25 -12.25
CA PHE A 77 14.15 -5.17 -11.35
C PHE A 77 15.49 -5.54 -11.98
N ARG A 78 16.54 -4.84 -11.57
CA ARG A 78 17.91 -5.12 -12.02
C ARG A 78 18.44 -6.41 -11.40
N PHE A 79 17.88 -7.55 -11.79
CA PHE A 79 18.35 -8.86 -11.34
C PHE A 79 19.72 -9.16 -11.94
N THR A 80 20.76 -9.18 -11.10
CA THR A 80 22.09 -9.67 -11.46
C THR A 80 22.26 -11.09 -10.93
N ARG A 81 22.71 -12.03 -11.77
CA ARG A 81 23.03 -13.40 -11.31
C ARG A 81 24.23 -13.42 -10.37
N GLU A 82 25.12 -12.45 -10.51
CA GLU A 82 26.24 -12.23 -9.60
C GLU A 82 25.73 -11.61 -8.30
N GLY A 83 26.00 -12.26 -7.17
CA GLY A 83 25.71 -11.70 -5.85
C GLY A 83 24.32 -12.01 -5.26
N TRP A 84 23.45 -12.76 -5.93
CA TRP A 84 22.07 -13.04 -5.45
C TRP A 84 22.01 -13.60 -4.01
N TRP A 85 22.97 -14.43 -3.61
CA TRP A 85 23.04 -14.96 -2.23
C TRP A 85 23.41 -13.87 -1.22
N LYS A 86 24.28 -12.91 -1.58
CA LYS A 86 24.59 -11.76 -0.74
C LYS A 86 23.37 -10.87 -0.59
N ASP A 87 22.64 -10.62 -1.68
CA ASP A 87 21.40 -9.84 -1.65
C ASP A 87 20.33 -10.53 -0.79
N LEU A 88 20.22 -11.87 -0.89
CA LEU A 88 19.35 -12.65 -0.03
C LEU A 88 19.75 -12.56 1.45
N LEU A 89 21.04 -12.70 1.78
CA LEU A 89 21.54 -12.54 3.14
C LEU A 89 21.29 -11.14 3.70
N ILE A 90 21.49 -10.09 2.88
CA ILE A 90 21.17 -8.72 3.24
C ILE A 90 19.67 -8.56 3.48
N ALA A 91 18.82 -9.08 2.59
CA ALA A 91 17.38 -9.03 2.74
C ALA A 91 16.90 -9.75 4.01
N LEU A 92 17.46 -10.93 4.31
CA LEU A 92 17.17 -11.67 5.54
C LEU A 92 17.66 -10.91 6.79
N GLY A 93 18.85 -10.32 6.73
CA GLY A 93 19.39 -9.49 7.82
C GLY A 93 18.53 -8.24 8.07
N ILE A 94 18.14 -7.54 7.01
CA ILE A 94 17.22 -6.40 7.09
C ILE A 94 15.87 -6.86 7.66
N PHE A 95 15.33 -7.99 7.20
CA PHE A 95 14.07 -8.53 7.71
C PHE A 95 14.15 -8.89 9.19
N ALA A 96 15.25 -9.51 9.63
CA ALA A 96 15.48 -9.87 11.03
C ALA A 96 15.53 -8.65 11.96
N VAL A 97 15.93 -7.48 11.45
CA VAL A 97 15.92 -6.21 12.21
C VAL A 97 14.59 -5.47 12.04
N ALA A 98 14.06 -5.40 10.82
CA ALA A 98 12.83 -4.66 10.52
C ALA A 98 11.59 -5.31 11.16
N ALA A 99 11.53 -6.63 11.25
CA ALA A 99 10.42 -7.35 11.89
C ALA A 99 10.25 -6.95 13.38
N PRO A 100 11.27 -7.03 14.26
CA PRO A 100 11.13 -6.58 15.63
C PRO A 100 10.93 -5.06 15.73
N VAL A 101 11.60 -4.26 14.89
CA VAL A 101 11.43 -2.80 14.91
C VAL A 101 10.02 -2.38 14.53
N SER A 102 9.35 -3.10 13.63
CA SER A 102 7.96 -2.81 13.26
C SER A 102 6.92 -3.38 14.23
N THR A 103 7.19 -4.54 14.84
CA THR A 103 6.22 -5.21 15.72
C THR A 103 6.31 -4.78 17.18
N PHE A 104 7.52 -4.61 17.73
CA PHE A 104 7.71 -4.32 19.15
C PHE A 104 7.05 -3.00 19.59
N PRO A 105 7.23 -1.87 18.89
CA PRO A 105 6.57 -0.62 19.28
C PRO A 105 5.04 -0.74 19.23
N ASN A 106 4.51 -1.46 18.24
CA ASN A 106 3.07 -1.68 18.10
C ASN A 106 2.50 -2.47 19.30
N LEU A 107 3.11 -3.61 19.66
CA LEU A 107 2.66 -4.42 20.78
C LEU A 107 2.81 -3.71 22.13
N TRP A 108 3.91 -2.97 22.30
CA TRP A 108 4.18 -2.21 23.52
C TRP A 108 3.20 -1.05 23.69
N LEU A 109 2.98 -0.25 22.64
CA LEU A 109 1.99 0.83 22.65
C LEU A 109 0.57 0.31 22.81
N ALA A 110 0.20 -0.80 22.16
CA ALA A 110 -1.10 -1.42 22.33
C ALA A 110 -1.36 -1.80 23.79
N LYS A 111 -0.38 -2.46 24.43
CA LYS A 111 -0.47 -2.81 25.85
C LYS A 111 -0.53 -1.57 26.75
N LEU A 112 0.26 -0.53 26.46
CA LEU A 112 0.30 0.70 27.24
C LEU A 112 -1.01 1.50 27.15
N LEU A 113 -1.58 1.61 25.95
CA LEU A 113 -2.75 2.45 25.67
C LEU A 113 -4.08 1.72 25.92
N PHE A 114 -4.14 0.41 25.64
CA PHE A 114 -5.38 -0.38 25.65
C PHE A 114 -5.36 -1.54 26.67
N GLY A 115 -4.28 -1.70 27.44
CA GLY A 115 -4.17 -2.73 28.48
C GLY A 115 -3.82 -4.13 27.97
N ALA A 116 -3.87 -4.38 26.66
CA ALA A 116 -3.55 -5.66 26.04
C ALA A 116 -2.82 -5.48 24.70
N SER A 117 -1.86 -6.36 24.40
CA SER A 117 -1.04 -6.28 23.18
C SER A 117 -1.78 -6.65 21.90
N ASP A 118 -2.90 -7.37 22.02
CA ASP A 118 -3.76 -7.82 20.94
C ASP A 118 -5.03 -6.98 20.79
N ALA A 119 -5.21 -5.92 21.60
CA ALA A 119 -6.41 -5.10 21.62
C ALA A 119 -6.79 -4.51 20.24
N THR A 120 -5.80 -4.30 19.37
CA THR A 120 -6.00 -3.72 18.02
C THR A 120 -6.22 -4.77 16.94
N VAL A 121 -6.00 -6.07 17.21
CA VAL A 121 -6.18 -7.14 16.22
C VAL A 121 -7.63 -7.24 15.76
N PRO A 122 -8.66 -7.22 16.64
CA PRO A 122 -10.06 -7.24 16.22
C PRO A 122 -10.50 -5.96 15.48
N MET A 123 -9.74 -4.87 15.63
CA MET A 123 -9.99 -3.61 14.91
C MET A 123 -9.46 -3.70 13.46
N LEU A 124 -8.40 -4.46 13.22
CA LEU A 124 -7.79 -4.59 11.89
C LEU A 124 -8.31 -5.81 11.10
N PHE A 125 -8.59 -6.91 11.79
CA PHE A 125 -9.03 -8.17 11.19
C PHE A 125 -10.39 -8.55 11.74
N ARG A 126 -11.38 -8.55 10.85
CA ARG A 126 -12.73 -9.04 11.16
C ARG A 126 -12.94 -10.44 10.65
N ALA A 127 -13.89 -11.13 11.27
CA ALA A 127 -14.35 -12.41 10.78
C ALA A 127 -14.88 -12.26 9.34
N LEU A 128 -14.23 -12.92 8.41
CA LEU A 128 -14.64 -13.04 7.02
C LEU A 128 -15.12 -14.46 6.75
N PRO A 129 -16.03 -14.66 5.77
CA PRO A 129 -16.28 -16.00 5.26
C PRO A 129 -14.98 -16.60 4.69
N VAL A 130 -14.88 -17.93 4.68
CA VAL A 130 -13.66 -18.66 4.27
C VAL A 130 -13.14 -18.22 2.92
N TRP A 131 -14.02 -17.96 1.95
CA TRP A 131 -13.62 -17.48 0.63
C TRP A 131 -12.97 -16.09 0.67
N GLY A 132 -13.40 -15.21 1.59
CA GLY A 132 -12.78 -13.89 1.80
C GLY A 132 -11.37 -13.99 2.39
N LEU A 133 -11.14 -14.97 3.29
CA LEU A 133 -9.82 -15.28 3.81
C LEU A 133 -8.89 -15.85 2.72
N ILE A 134 -9.41 -16.70 1.83
CA ILE A 134 -8.62 -17.21 0.70
C ILE A 134 -8.23 -16.07 -0.24
N LEU A 135 -9.16 -15.16 -0.54
CA LEU A 135 -8.87 -13.98 -1.36
C LEU A 135 -7.85 -13.05 -0.73
N SER A 136 -7.79 -12.97 0.60
CA SER A 136 -6.84 -12.09 1.30
C SER A 136 -5.37 -12.50 1.10
N ILE A 137 -5.09 -13.74 0.67
CA ILE A 137 -3.75 -14.20 0.29
C ILE A 137 -3.22 -13.46 -0.96
N LEU A 138 -4.11 -12.95 -1.81
CA LEU A 138 -3.72 -12.19 -3.00
C LEU A 138 -3.10 -10.84 -2.65
N PHE A 139 -3.41 -10.27 -1.47
CA PHE A 139 -2.86 -8.99 -1.04
C PHE A 139 -1.32 -9.03 -0.95
N PRO A 140 -0.67 -9.86 -0.12
CA PRO A 140 0.79 -9.86 -0.02
C PRO A 140 1.46 -10.24 -1.33
N LEU A 141 0.86 -11.15 -2.12
CA LEU A 141 1.39 -11.56 -3.42
C LEU A 141 1.42 -10.41 -4.43
N THR A 142 0.37 -9.59 -4.47
CA THR A 142 0.29 -8.46 -5.41
C THR A 142 1.04 -7.24 -4.92
N GLN A 143 1.11 -7.01 -3.60
CA GLN A 143 1.73 -5.83 -3.01
C GLN A 143 3.20 -5.68 -3.39
N VAL A 144 3.96 -6.79 -3.32
CA VAL A 144 5.41 -6.82 -3.63
C VAL A 144 5.71 -6.34 -5.06
N PHE A 145 4.82 -6.62 -6.02
CA PHE A 145 4.99 -6.22 -7.42
C PHE A 145 4.49 -4.81 -7.72
N VAL A 146 3.86 -4.11 -6.79
CA VAL A 146 3.23 -2.83 -7.13
C VAL A 146 3.79 -1.71 -6.31
N GLU A 147 3.87 -1.87 -5.00
CA GLU A 147 4.16 -0.77 -4.10
C GLU A 147 5.60 -0.24 -4.25
N LEU A 148 6.61 -1.10 -4.06
CA LEU A 148 8.01 -0.70 -4.21
C LEU A 148 8.38 -0.35 -5.67
N PRO A 149 7.95 -1.12 -6.70
CA PRO A 149 8.21 -0.77 -8.09
C PRO A 149 7.57 0.56 -8.50
N LEU A 150 6.40 0.92 -7.97
CA LEU A 150 5.80 2.22 -8.20
C LEU A 150 6.65 3.34 -7.60
N TYR A 151 6.86 3.31 -6.28
CA TYR A 151 7.47 4.46 -5.58
C TYR A 151 8.95 4.61 -5.91
N PHE A 152 9.72 3.52 -5.83
CA PHE A 152 11.17 3.56 -6.02
C PHE A 152 11.60 3.22 -7.45
N GLY A 153 10.86 2.36 -8.14
CA GLY A 153 11.18 1.98 -9.52
C GLY A 153 10.69 2.97 -10.58
N TYR A 154 9.52 3.59 -10.37
CA TYR A 154 8.90 4.49 -11.34
C TYR A 154 8.93 5.96 -10.91
N ILE A 155 8.38 6.30 -9.75
CA ILE A 155 8.18 7.70 -9.32
C ILE A 155 9.51 8.38 -8.96
N MET A 156 10.29 7.80 -8.05
CA MET A 156 11.53 8.42 -7.54
C MET A 156 12.53 8.81 -8.66
N PRO A 157 12.84 7.96 -9.66
CA PRO A 157 13.73 8.34 -10.75
C PRO A 157 13.23 9.52 -11.57
N ARG A 158 11.90 9.69 -11.69
CA ARG A 158 11.26 10.78 -12.44
C ARG A 158 11.15 12.07 -11.62
N LEU A 159 11.12 11.97 -10.29
CA LEU A 159 11.16 13.14 -9.42
C LEU A 159 12.59 13.66 -9.19
N THR A 160 13.61 12.82 -9.42
CA THR A 160 15.01 13.24 -9.30
C THR A 160 15.35 14.35 -10.30
N LYS A 161 15.93 15.44 -9.80
CA LYS A 161 16.42 16.56 -10.64
C LYS A 161 17.74 16.17 -11.31
N PRO A 162 18.07 16.73 -12.50
CA PRO A 162 19.36 16.51 -13.16
C PRO A 162 20.55 16.99 -12.30
N SER A 163 20.31 17.89 -11.35
CA SER A 163 21.31 18.46 -10.43
C SER A 163 21.83 17.49 -9.35
N GLY A 164 21.53 16.19 -9.44
CA GLY A 164 22.28 15.13 -8.74
C GLY A 164 21.88 14.79 -7.30
N LYS A 165 21.02 15.57 -6.64
CA LYS A 165 20.58 15.25 -5.26
C LYS A 165 19.34 14.34 -5.32
N GLY A 166 19.54 13.02 -5.19
CA GLY A 166 18.47 12.01 -5.20
C GLY A 166 17.67 11.92 -3.90
N TRP A 167 18.21 12.41 -2.79
CA TRP A 167 17.58 12.31 -1.47
C TRP A 167 16.20 13.00 -1.36
N PRO A 168 15.89 14.15 -2.01
CA PRO A 168 14.55 14.74 -1.91
C PRO A 168 13.48 13.86 -2.57
N ALA A 169 13.82 13.24 -3.71
CA ALA A 169 12.90 12.32 -4.38
C ALA A 169 12.65 11.05 -3.54
N TRP A 170 13.69 10.56 -2.85
CA TRP A 170 13.58 9.47 -1.89
C TRP A 170 12.68 9.82 -0.69
N VAL A 171 12.84 11.01 -0.10
CA VAL A 171 11.99 11.48 1.00
C VAL A 171 10.53 11.58 0.56
N VAL A 172 10.26 12.16 -0.61
CA VAL A 172 8.89 12.27 -1.14
C VAL A 172 8.30 10.87 -1.38
N ALA A 173 9.03 9.97 -2.05
CA ALA A 173 8.55 8.62 -2.29
C ALA A 173 8.27 7.85 -0.98
N SER A 174 9.15 7.98 0.01
CA SER A 174 9.01 7.31 1.32
C SER A 174 7.85 7.88 2.13
N PHE A 175 7.66 9.20 2.10
CA PHE A 175 6.52 9.84 2.74
C PHE A 175 5.20 9.33 2.17
N PHE A 176 5.06 9.31 0.84
CA PHE A 176 3.83 8.84 0.20
C PHE A 176 3.61 7.33 0.33
N LEU A 177 4.68 6.54 0.38
CA LEU A 177 4.65 5.12 0.73
C LEU A 177 4.04 4.91 2.12
N GLY A 178 4.41 5.71 3.12
CA GLY A 178 3.78 5.67 4.45
C GLY A 178 2.36 6.22 4.44
N PHE A 179 2.17 7.41 3.87
CA PHE A 179 0.92 8.17 3.89
C PHE A 179 -0.28 7.38 3.34
N GLN A 180 -0.08 6.51 2.35
CA GLN A 180 -1.18 5.73 1.78
C GLN A 180 -1.89 4.83 2.80
N HIS A 181 -1.21 4.43 3.88
CA HIS A 181 -1.77 3.54 4.89
C HIS A 181 -2.84 4.21 5.74
N VAL A 182 -2.89 5.56 5.76
CA VAL A 182 -3.95 6.31 6.43
C VAL A 182 -5.33 6.04 5.80
N ALA A 183 -5.38 5.61 4.54
CA ALA A 183 -6.63 5.33 3.83
C ALA A 183 -7.11 3.87 3.92
N VAL A 184 -6.44 3.00 4.68
CA VAL A 184 -6.75 1.57 4.76
C VAL A 184 -6.82 1.11 6.23
N PRO A 185 -7.98 0.63 6.75
CA PRO A 185 -9.32 0.68 6.18
C PRO A 185 -9.99 2.05 6.37
N PHE A 186 -10.35 2.74 5.27
CA PHE A 186 -11.13 3.96 5.38
C PHE A 186 -12.56 3.68 5.84
N ILE A 187 -12.97 4.34 6.94
CA ILE A 187 -14.34 4.33 7.45
C ILE A 187 -14.76 5.80 7.60
N PRO A 188 -15.81 6.25 6.88
CA PRO A 188 -16.35 7.58 7.10
C PRO A 188 -17.21 7.59 8.37
N ASP A 189 -16.57 7.65 9.54
CA ASP A 189 -17.25 7.80 10.82
C ASP A 189 -17.34 9.28 11.21
N VAL A 190 -18.47 9.90 10.84
CA VAL A 190 -18.75 11.31 11.16
C VAL A 190 -18.86 11.51 12.68
N ARG A 191 -19.24 10.50 13.46
CA ARG A 191 -19.28 10.63 14.94
C ARG A 191 -17.86 10.75 15.48
N PHE A 192 -16.94 9.90 15.02
CA PHE A 192 -15.52 10.01 15.39
C PHE A 192 -14.90 11.36 14.97
N MET A 193 -15.31 11.93 13.82
CA MET A 193 -14.81 13.23 13.34
C MET A 193 -15.46 14.45 13.99
N ALA A 194 -16.71 14.32 14.47
CA ALA A 194 -17.50 15.43 15.01
C ALA A 194 -17.65 15.39 16.56
N SER A 195 -17.37 14.26 17.21
CA SER A 195 -17.47 14.11 18.68
C SER A 195 -16.16 14.46 19.40
N SER A 196 -15.53 15.58 19.05
CA SER A 196 -14.52 16.25 19.86
C SER A 196 -15.14 17.18 20.92
N THR A 197 -16.37 16.88 21.35
CA THR A 197 -17.06 17.45 22.53
C THR A 197 -17.87 16.37 23.23
#